data_AF-A0A1H7NX00-F1
#
_entry.id   AF-A0A1H7NX00-F1
#
_cell.length_a   1.000
_cell.length_b   1.000
_cell.length_c   1.000
_cell.angle_alpha   90.00
_cell.angle_beta   90.00
_cell.angle_gamma   90.00
#
_symmetry.space_group_name_H-M   'P 1'
#
loop_
_entity.id
_entity.type
_entity.pdbx_description
1 polymer ?
#
loop_
_entity_poly.entity_id
_entity_poly.type
_entity_poly.pdbx_seq_one_letter_code
_entity_poly.pdbx_strand_id
1 'polypeptide(L)'
;MSNLKYSKDIEFLKDGPWDELYVLTKYWISDLEFYRDDLLFLHHLIDKYFIWITKQENLDLVKELKLGLQEMTASVNDLLEKVSRHHVRLGFMVEDSNKKDAGIIISEHQHLEEEMKRFVKSFRKNRKETFKISEYILDSEELSSIIKT
;
A
#
# COMPACT_ATOMS: atom_id res chain seq x y z
N MET A 1 -12.58 -2.03 -12.96
CA MET A 1 -14.02 -1.95 -12.70
C MET A 1 -14.55 -3.36 -12.58
N SER A 2 -14.81 -3.81 -11.36
CA SER A 2 -15.59 -5.03 -11.04
C SER A 2 -16.28 -4.82 -9.69
N ASN A 3 -17.07 -3.74 -9.61
CA ASN A 3 -18.03 -3.49 -8.52
C ASN A 3 -19.33 -4.22 -8.85
N LEU A 4 -19.28 -5.52 -9.04
CA LEU A 4 -20.46 -6.31 -9.35
C LEU A 4 -20.50 -7.51 -8.42
N LYS A 5 -21.51 -7.48 -7.54
CA LYS A 5 -22.19 -8.65 -6.98
C LYS A 5 -21.84 -9.14 -5.56
N TYR A 6 -21.31 -8.30 -4.67
CA TYR A 6 -21.21 -8.70 -3.24
C TYR A 6 -22.45 -8.37 -2.39
N SER A 7 -23.39 -7.59 -2.93
CA SER A 7 -24.42 -6.91 -2.12
C SER A 7 -25.78 -7.64 -2.04
N LYS A 8 -26.03 -8.75 -2.75
CA LYS A 8 -27.42 -9.25 -2.87
C LYS A 8 -27.72 -10.69 -2.47
N ASP A 9 -26.72 -11.50 -2.15
CA ASP A 9 -26.95 -12.93 -1.83
C ASP A 9 -26.46 -13.29 -0.40
N ILE A 10 -26.61 -12.36 0.56
CA ILE A 10 -26.38 -12.63 2.00
C ILE A 10 -27.61 -13.37 2.59
N GLU A 11 -28.00 -14.48 2.00
CA GLU A 11 -29.13 -15.30 2.47
C GLU A 11 -28.74 -16.74 2.90
N PHE A 12 -27.45 -17.07 2.94
CA PHE A 12 -26.98 -18.34 3.51
C PHE A 12 -25.82 -18.17 4.50
N LEU A 13 -26.05 -17.40 5.57
CA LEU A 13 -25.16 -17.28 6.73
C LEU A 13 -25.23 -18.52 7.65
N LYS A 14 -25.02 -19.71 7.08
CA LYS A 14 -24.54 -20.87 7.85
C LYS A 14 -23.05 -21.08 7.61
N ASP A 15 -22.62 -20.91 6.35
CA ASP A 15 -21.28 -21.32 5.92
C ASP A 15 -20.44 -20.17 5.37
N GLY A 16 -20.99 -18.95 5.17
CA GLY A 16 -20.25 -17.73 4.78
C GLY A 16 -19.42 -17.85 3.48
N PRO A 17 -18.93 -16.74 2.89
CA PRO A 17 -18.01 -16.83 1.75
C PRO A 17 -16.56 -17.05 2.22
N TRP A 18 -16.30 -17.90 3.23
CA TRP A 18 -15.00 -17.95 3.92
C TRP A 18 -13.85 -18.31 2.98
N ASP A 19 -14.05 -19.28 2.08
CA ASP A 19 -13.05 -19.66 1.06
C ASP A 19 -12.71 -18.50 0.13
N GLU A 20 -13.73 -17.78 -0.33
CA GLU A 20 -13.57 -16.64 -1.25
C GLU A 20 -12.82 -15.49 -0.55
N LEU A 21 -13.18 -15.18 0.68
CA LEU A 21 -12.50 -14.17 1.49
C LEU A 21 -11.06 -14.58 1.81
N TYR A 22 -10.81 -15.86 2.09
CA TYR A 22 -9.47 -16.39 2.33
C TYR A 22 -8.58 -16.24 1.10
N VAL A 23 -9.09 -16.60 -0.08
CA VAL A 23 -8.38 -16.42 -1.35
C VAL A 23 -8.16 -14.94 -1.65
N LEU A 24 -9.17 -14.08 -1.45
CA LEU A 24 -9.07 -12.65 -1.66
C LEU A 24 -7.97 -12.02 -0.79
N THR A 25 -7.92 -12.36 0.49
CA THR A 25 -6.90 -11.83 1.42
C THR A 25 -5.50 -12.31 1.06
N LYS A 26 -5.35 -13.52 0.51
CA LYS A 26 -4.06 -13.97 -0.05
C LYS A 26 -3.57 -13.07 -1.20
N TYR A 27 -4.48 -12.63 -2.08
CA TYR A 27 -4.13 -11.66 -3.12
C TYR A 27 -3.75 -10.30 -2.54
N TRP A 28 -4.48 -9.81 -1.54
CA TRP A 28 -4.14 -8.55 -0.86
C TRP A 28 -2.75 -8.60 -0.21
N ILE A 29 -2.38 -9.71 0.41
CA ILE A 29 -1.04 -9.91 0.98
C ILE A 29 0.02 -9.77 -0.13
N SER A 30 -0.16 -10.48 -1.24
CA SER A 30 0.77 -10.39 -2.38
C SER A 30 0.88 -8.98 -2.96
N ASP A 31 -0.24 -8.25 -3.06
CA ASP A 31 -0.24 -6.86 -3.53
C ASP A 31 0.49 -5.94 -2.54
N LEU A 32 0.27 -6.09 -1.23
CA LEU A 32 0.94 -5.31 -0.19
C LEU A 32 2.45 -5.59 -0.14
N GLU A 33 2.88 -6.83 -0.33
CA GLU A 33 4.29 -7.18 -0.48
C GLU A 33 4.91 -6.50 -1.70
N PHE A 34 4.21 -6.52 -2.84
CA PHE A 34 4.65 -5.79 -4.03
C PHE A 34 4.78 -4.28 -3.78
N TYR A 35 3.82 -3.65 -3.11
CA TYR A 35 3.88 -2.23 -2.79
C TYR A 35 5.02 -1.91 -1.82
N ARG A 36 5.28 -2.77 -0.84
CA ARG A 36 6.42 -2.64 0.09
C ARG A 36 7.75 -2.67 -0.66
N ASP A 37 7.91 -3.61 -1.60
CA ASP A 37 9.13 -3.75 -2.39
C ASP A 37 9.32 -2.55 -3.34
N ASP A 38 8.23 -2.03 -3.93
CA ASP A 38 8.26 -0.81 -4.75
C ASP A 38 8.67 0.42 -3.93
N LEU A 39 8.18 0.57 -2.70
CA LEU A 39 8.61 1.65 -1.80
C LEU A 39 10.09 1.53 -1.43
N LEU A 40 10.58 0.32 -1.16
CA LEU A 40 11.99 0.09 -0.90
C LEU A 40 12.86 0.49 -2.11
N PHE A 41 12.41 0.16 -3.32
CA PHE A 41 13.06 0.59 -4.55
C PHE A 41 13.09 2.13 -4.66
N LEU A 42 11.98 2.82 -4.38
CA LEU A 42 11.93 4.28 -4.42
C LEU A 42 12.85 4.94 -3.38
N HIS A 43 12.95 4.38 -2.17
CA HIS A 43 13.92 4.84 -1.16
C HIS A 43 15.35 4.77 -1.69
N HIS A 44 15.75 3.60 -2.23
CA HIS A 44 17.09 3.42 -2.80
C HIS A 44 17.35 4.35 -4.00
N LEU A 45 16.33 4.60 -4.82
CA LEU A 45 16.43 5.51 -5.97
C LEU A 45 16.72 6.93 -5.51
N ILE A 46 15.97 7.44 -4.53
CA ILE A 46 16.18 8.78 -3.97
C ILE A 46 17.55 8.90 -3.31
N ASP A 47 17.96 7.91 -2.51
CA ASP A 47 19.26 7.92 -1.84
C ASP A 47 20.42 8.01 -2.83
N LYS A 48 20.31 7.35 -3.98
CA LYS A 48 21.31 7.41 -5.04
C LYS A 48 21.41 8.81 -5.67
N TYR A 49 20.27 9.47 -5.90
CA TYR A 49 20.27 10.80 -6.51
C TYR A 49 20.65 11.92 -5.52
N PHE A 50 20.43 11.69 -4.22
CA PHE A 50 20.75 12.67 -3.18
C PHE A 50 22.20 13.16 -3.20
N ILE A 51 23.15 12.30 -3.60
CA ILE A 51 24.59 12.62 -3.65
C ILE A 51 24.90 13.79 -4.60
N TRP A 52 24.07 14.00 -5.63
CA TRP A 52 24.31 14.98 -6.69
C TRP A 52 23.62 16.32 -6.45
N ILE A 53 22.86 16.45 -5.35
CA ILE A 53 22.04 17.64 -5.09
C ILE A 53 22.90 18.71 -4.43
N THR A 54 22.98 19.88 -5.07
CA THR A 54 23.76 21.02 -4.58
C THR A 54 22.90 22.20 -4.13
N LYS A 55 21.65 22.28 -4.63
CA LYS A 55 20.74 23.37 -4.29
C LYS A 55 19.97 23.08 -3.00
N GLN A 56 19.95 24.05 -2.09
CA GLN A 56 19.26 23.91 -0.80
C GLN A 56 17.76 23.61 -0.95
N GLU A 57 17.09 24.28 -1.89
CA GLU A 57 15.67 24.04 -2.20
C GLU A 57 15.38 22.59 -2.61
N ASN A 58 16.29 21.97 -3.38
CA ASN A 58 16.17 20.57 -3.79
C ASN A 58 16.45 19.62 -2.63
N LEU A 59 17.36 19.97 -1.72
CA LEU A 59 17.60 19.17 -0.50
C LEU A 59 16.36 19.10 0.37
N ASP A 60 15.62 20.20 0.50
CA ASP A 60 14.40 20.24 1.31
C ASP A 60 13.27 19.43 0.64
N LEU A 61 13.12 19.51 -0.69
CA LEU A 61 12.21 18.64 -1.44
C LEU A 61 12.53 17.14 -1.25
N VAL A 62 13.80 16.76 -1.25
CA VAL A 62 14.17 15.34 -1.00
C VAL A 62 13.86 14.91 0.42
N LYS A 63 14.06 15.76 1.42
CA LYS A 63 13.66 15.42 2.80
C LYS A 63 12.17 15.15 2.89
N GLU A 64 11.34 15.99 2.26
CA GLU A 64 9.89 15.78 2.20
C GLU A 64 9.52 14.47 1.49
N LEU A 65 10.17 14.15 0.36
CA LEU A 65 9.97 12.87 -0.32
C LEU A 65 10.31 11.68 0.58
N LYS A 66 11.44 11.73 1.28
CA LYS A 66 11.88 10.66 2.18
C LYS A 66 10.87 10.44 3.31
N LEU A 67 10.38 11.51 3.92
CA LEU A 67 9.35 11.43 4.96
C LEU A 67 8.07 10.78 4.42
N GLY A 68 7.58 11.22 3.25
CA GLY A 68 6.39 10.65 2.64
C GLY A 68 6.53 9.16 2.30
N LEU A 69 7.71 8.74 1.80
CA LEU A 69 7.98 7.32 1.56
C LEU A 69 8.09 6.53 2.87
N GLN A 70 8.70 7.08 3.93
CA GLN A 70 8.78 6.43 5.25
C GLN A 70 7.39 6.21 5.85
N GLU A 71 6.52 7.22 5.78
CA GLU A 71 5.12 7.11 6.21
C GLU A 71 4.38 6.03 5.42
N MET A 72 4.58 5.95 4.11
CA MET A 72 3.96 4.93 3.28
C MET A 72 4.50 3.52 3.59
N THR A 73 5.79 3.39 3.88
CA THR A 73 6.41 2.13 4.33
C THR A 73 5.84 1.69 5.67
N ALA A 74 5.65 2.60 6.62
CA ALA A 74 4.99 2.27 7.89
C ALA A 74 3.54 1.81 7.66
N SER A 75 2.80 2.52 6.80
CA SER A 75 1.42 2.19 6.48
C SER A 75 1.24 0.83 5.79
N VAL A 76 2.12 0.48 4.84
CA VAL A 76 2.02 -0.83 4.16
C VAL A 76 2.34 -1.98 5.11
N ASN A 77 3.32 -1.79 6.02
CA ASN A 77 3.70 -2.82 6.99
C ASN A 77 2.59 -3.06 8.02
N ASP A 78 1.97 -1.99 8.55
CA ASP A 78 0.81 -2.10 9.45
C ASP A 78 -0.36 -2.82 8.77
N LEU A 79 -0.68 -2.43 7.53
CA LEU A 79 -1.79 -3.04 6.79
C LEU A 79 -1.50 -4.50 6.43
N LEU A 80 -0.25 -4.83 6.05
CA LEU A 80 0.18 -6.20 5.79
C LEU A 80 0.05 -7.08 7.04
N GLU A 81 0.42 -6.56 8.21
CA GLU A 81 0.26 -7.29 9.47
C GLU A 81 -1.23 -7.55 9.76
N LYS A 82 -2.08 -6.52 9.66
CA LYS A 82 -3.53 -6.63 9.86
C LYS A 82 -4.17 -7.64 8.92
N VAL A 83 -3.90 -7.55 7.62
CA VAL A 83 -4.45 -8.47 6.61
C VAL A 83 -3.93 -9.90 6.84
N SER A 84 -2.66 -10.07 7.19
CA SER A 84 -2.09 -11.39 7.48
C SER A 84 -2.75 -12.07 8.68
N ARG A 85 -3.00 -11.33 9.77
CA ARG A 85 -3.74 -11.86 10.93
C ARG A 85 -5.18 -12.22 10.56
N HIS A 86 -5.84 -11.38 9.77
CA HIS A 86 -7.20 -11.65 9.31
C HIS A 86 -7.27 -12.86 8.37
N HIS A 87 -6.29 -13.06 7.49
CA HIS A 87 -6.17 -14.24 6.64
C HIS A 87 -6.06 -15.53 7.45
N VAL A 88 -5.28 -15.54 8.53
CA VAL A 88 -5.20 -16.68 9.45
C VAL A 88 -6.56 -16.98 10.10
N ARG A 89 -7.30 -15.94 10.53
CA ARG A 89 -8.65 -16.11 11.08
C ARG A 89 -9.64 -16.67 10.06
N LEU A 90 -9.56 -16.23 8.81
CA LEU A 90 -10.36 -16.79 7.72
C LEU A 90 -10.02 -18.25 7.46
N GLY A 91 -8.76 -18.66 7.59
CA GLY A 91 -8.35 -20.07 7.53
C GLY A 91 -9.09 -20.94 8.56
N PHE A 92 -9.19 -20.47 9.80
CA PHE A 92 -9.97 -21.16 10.83
C PHE A 92 -11.47 -21.23 10.48
N MET A 93 -12.04 -20.21 9.85
CA MET A 93 -13.44 -20.21 9.42
C MET A 93 -13.73 -21.13 8.25
N VAL A 94 -12.74 -21.34 7.37
CA VAL A 94 -12.79 -22.34 6.29
C VAL A 94 -12.79 -23.75 6.87
N GLU A 95 -11.97 -24.00 7.90
CA GLU A 95 -11.86 -25.31 8.54
C GLU A 95 -13.06 -25.65 9.45
N ASP A 96 -13.52 -24.68 10.26
CA ASP A 96 -14.70 -24.81 11.13
C ASP A 96 -15.44 -23.48 11.25
N SER A 97 -16.60 -23.40 10.60
CA SER A 97 -17.42 -22.19 10.56
C SER A 97 -18.12 -21.93 11.91
N ASN A 98 -17.44 -21.25 12.84
CA ASN A 98 -18.07 -20.80 14.07
C ASN A 98 -18.96 -19.57 13.83
N LYS A 99 -20.29 -19.77 13.87
CA LYS A 99 -21.26 -18.69 13.68
C LYS A 99 -21.15 -17.51 14.64
N LYS A 100 -20.57 -17.69 15.83
CA LYS A 100 -20.46 -16.61 16.83
C LYS A 100 -19.48 -15.53 16.39
N ASP A 101 -18.42 -15.90 15.69
CA ASP A 101 -17.35 -14.99 15.28
C ASP A 101 -17.57 -14.43 13.87
N ALA A 102 -18.47 -15.04 13.09
CA ALA A 102 -18.77 -14.66 11.71
C ALA A 102 -19.06 -13.16 11.52
N GLY A 103 -19.87 -12.56 12.40
CA GLY A 103 -20.19 -11.13 12.32
C GLY A 103 -18.98 -10.22 12.55
N ILE A 104 -18.10 -10.61 13.47
CA ILE A 104 -16.87 -9.88 13.79
C ILE A 104 -15.90 -9.97 12.60
N ILE A 105 -15.74 -11.15 12.02
CA ILE A 105 -14.84 -11.39 10.89
C ILE A 105 -15.32 -10.65 9.64
N ILE A 106 -16.62 -10.63 9.36
CA ILE A 106 -17.18 -9.86 8.24
C ILE A 106 -16.93 -8.35 8.44
N SER A 107 -17.16 -7.84 9.64
CA SER A 107 -16.91 -6.42 9.97
C SER A 107 -15.42 -6.06 9.83
N GLU A 108 -14.54 -6.92 10.33
CA GLU A 108 -13.09 -6.77 10.15
C GLU A 108 -12.71 -6.76 8.66
N HIS A 109 -13.27 -7.68 7.87
CA HIS A 109 -13.00 -7.75 6.43
C HIS A 109 -13.41 -6.48 5.69
N GLN A 110 -14.61 -5.95 5.97
CA GLN A 110 -15.09 -4.71 5.39
C GLN A 110 -14.21 -3.52 5.77
N HIS A 111 -13.74 -3.48 7.02
CA HIS A 111 -12.82 -2.45 7.47
C HIS A 111 -11.48 -2.50 6.72
N LEU A 112 -10.92 -3.70 6.56
CA LEU A 112 -9.68 -3.92 5.83
C LEU A 112 -9.82 -3.60 4.35
N GLU A 113 -10.97 -3.88 3.72
CA GLU A 113 -11.23 -3.49 2.33
C GLU A 113 -11.14 -1.96 2.17
N GLU A 114 -11.70 -1.21 3.11
CA GLU A 114 -11.63 0.25 3.10
C GLU A 114 -10.23 0.78 3.42
N GLU A 115 -9.48 0.13 4.32
CA GLU A 115 -8.06 0.42 4.54
C GLU A 115 -7.22 0.16 3.28
N MET A 116 -7.42 -0.96 2.58
CA MET A 116 -6.78 -1.29 1.31
C MET A 116 -7.05 -0.23 0.24
N LYS A 117 -8.31 0.18 0.06
CA LYS A 117 -8.69 1.22 -0.90
C LYS A 117 -7.98 2.54 -0.60
N ARG A 118 -7.96 2.96 0.67
CA ARG A 118 -7.27 4.19 1.09
C ARG A 118 -5.77 4.09 0.87
N PHE A 119 -5.15 2.99 1.29
CA PHE A 119 -3.73 2.75 1.12
C PHE A 119 -3.32 2.80 -0.35
N VAL A 120 -3.98 2.06 -1.24
CA VAL A 120 -3.66 2.04 -2.68
C VAL A 120 -3.76 3.44 -3.30
N LYS A 121 -4.76 4.22 -2.90
CA LYS A 121 -4.91 5.61 -3.37
C LYS A 121 -3.74 6.49 -2.89
N SER A 122 -3.37 6.40 -1.62
CA SER A 122 -2.27 7.15 -1.03
C SER A 122 -0.92 6.75 -1.62
N PHE A 123 -0.66 5.45 -1.77
CA PHE A 123 0.53 4.91 -2.42
C PHE A 123 0.67 5.43 -3.85
N ARG A 124 -0.39 5.37 -4.67
CA ARG A 124 -0.35 5.88 -6.06
C ARG A 124 -0.05 7.37 -6.12
N LYS A 125 -0.62 8.14 -5.20
CA LYS A 125 -0.36 9.58 -5.11
C LYS A 125 1.10 9.84 -4.74
N ASN A 126 1.58 9.21 -3.66
CA ASN A 126 2.95 9.34 -3.18
C ASN A 126 3.96 8.95 -4.26
N ARG A 127 3.78 7.79 -4.90
CA ARG A 127 4.62 7.35 -6.03
C ARG A 127 4.67 8.37 -7.15
N LYS A 128 3.53 8.93 -7.56
CA LYS A 128 3.47 9.96 -8.62
C LYS A 128 4.21 11.24 -8.21
N GLU A 129 4.07 11.66 -6.96
CA GLU A 129 4.77 12.84 -6.43
C GLU A 129 6.28 12.60 -6.37
N THR A 130 6.71 11.42 -5.94
CA THR A 130 8.12 10.99 -5.97
C THR A 130 8.71 11.11 -7.37
N PHE A 131 8.07 10.53 -8.39
CA PHE A 131 8.56 10.63 -9.76
C PHE A 131 8.66 12.08 -10.23
N LYS A 132 7.60 12.86 -10.06
CA LYS A 132 7.55 14.26 -10.51
C LYS A 132 8.65 15.11 -9.87
N ILE A 133 8.86 14.99 -8.56
CA ILE A 133 9.86 15.78 -7.83
C ILE A 133 11.27 15.29 -8.19
N SER A 134 11.48 13.98 -8.33
CA SER A 134 12.76 13.43 -8.77
C SER A 134 13.13 13.93 -10.18
N GLU A 135 12.21 13.93 -11.14
CA GLU A 135 12.42 14.51 -12.48
C GLU A 135 12.79 15.99 -12.41
N TYR A 136 12.03 16.80 -11.66
CA TYR A 136 12.32 18.22 -11.48
C TYR A 136 13.72 18.47 -10.91
N ILE A 137 14.11 17.71 -9.88
CA ILE A 137 15.43 17.85 -9.26
C ILE A 137 16.52 17.54 -10.29
N LEU A 138 16.40 16.43 -11.02
CA LEU A 138 17.38 16.02 -12.04
C LEU A 138 17.58 17.11 -13.10
N ASP A 139 16.49 17.61 -13.69
CA ASP A 139 16.54 18.66 -14.70
C ASP A 139 17.18 19.94 -14.14
N SER A 140 16.85 20.30 -12.89
CA SER A 140 17.33 21.53 -12.27
C SER A 140 18.81 21.47 -11.86
N GLU A 141 19.32 20.31 -11.46
CA GLU A 141 20.74 20.10 -11.12
C GLU A 141 21.59 19.98 -12.39
N GLU A 142 21.10 19.29 -13.43
CA GLU A 142 21.77 19.22 -14.74
C GLU A 142 21.98 20.62 -15.32
N LEU A 143 20.93 21.45 -15.36
CA LEU A 143 21.01 22.84 -15.83
C LEU A 143 22.03 23.66 -15.02
N SER A 144 22.13 23.42 -13.71
CA SER A 144 23.11 24.12 -12.87
C SER A 144 24.56 23.69 -13.15
N SER A 145 24.78 22.45 -13.59
CA SER A 145 26.12 21.96 -13.94
C SER A 145 26.60 22.56 -15.27
N ILE A 146 25.69 22.77 -16.22
CA ILE A 146 26.00 23.35 -17.54
C ILE A 146 26.32 24.84 -17.44
N ILE A 147 25.54 25.62 -16.66
CA ILE A 147 25.72 27.08 -16.52
C ILE A 147 27.01 27.46 -15.76
N LYS A 148 27.57 26.54 -14.96
CA LYS A 148 28.83 26.76 -14.23
C LYS A 148 30.09 26.45 -15.07
N THR A 149 29.94 26.07 -16.34
CA THR A 149 31.04 25.82 -17.29
C THR A 149 31.19 27.00 -18.24
#